data_AF-A0A539DNI7-F1
#
_entry.id   AF-A0A539DNI7-F1
#
_cell.length_a   1.000
_cell.length_b   1.000
_cell.length_c   1.000
_cell.angle_alpha   90.00
_cell.angle_beta   90.00
_cell.angle_gamma   90.00
#
_symmetry.space_group_name_H-M   'P 1'
#
loop_
_entity.id
_entity.type
_entity.pdbx_description
1 polymer ?
#
loop_
_entity_poly.entity_id
_entity_poly.type
_entity_poly.pdbx_seq_one_letter_code
_entity_poly.pdbx_strand_id
1 'polypeptide(L)' 'FTLERFFITVEGSGTRLLDFIRAIESSPRLARFDQIRVDPVDEVGELAMRARLSVYSLADGAGGTP' A
#
# COMPACT_ATOMS: atom_id res chain seq x y z
N PHE A 1 -13.92 -13.69 -2.24
CA PHE A 1 -13.05 -12.50 -2.17
C PHE A 1 -12.71 -12.24 -0.72
N THR A 2 -11.43 -12.34 -0.35
CA THR A 2 -10.99 -11.97 0.99
C THR A 2 -10.42 -10.56 0.92
N LEU A 3 -10.89 -9.68 1.80
CA LEU A 3 -10.38 -8.33 1.94
C LEU A 3 -9.51 -8.27 3.19
N GLU A 4 -8.21 -8.13 3.00
CA GLU A 4 -7.27 -7.91 4.09
C GLU A 4 -6.94 -6.42 4.18
N ARG A 5 -6.89 -5.92 5.42
CA ARG A 5 -6.60 -4.51 5.70
C ARG A 5 -5.33 -4.41 6.52
N PHE A 6 -4.38 -3.64 6.02
CA PHE A 6 -3.11 -3.37 6.66
C PHE A 6 -3.03 -1.90 7.05
N PHE A 7 -2.44 -1.64 8.22
CA PHE A 7 -2.01 -0.32 8.62
C PHE A 7 -0.49 -0.30 8.56
N ILE A 8 0.06 0.59 7.73
CA ILE A 8 1.50 0.69 7.52
C ILE A 8 1.98 2.09 7.89
N THR A 9 3.21 2.14 8.41
CA THR A 9 3.98 3.37 8.59
C THR A 9 5.29 3.19 7.83
N VAL A 10 5.61 4.14 6.96
CA VAL A 10 6.84 4.14 6.15
C VAL A 10 7.49 5.51 6.28
N GLU A 11 8.79 5.53 6.56
CA GLU A 11 9.57 6.76 6.63
C GLU A 11 10.54 6.85 5.44
N GLY A 12 10.68 8.04 4.87
CA GLY A 12 11.57 8.28 3.76
C GLY A 12 11.40 9.65 3.13
N SER A 13 12.29 9.97 2.19
CA SER A 13 12.15 11.16 1.34
C SER A 13 10.83 11.13 0.56
N GLY A 14 10.27 12.32 0.28
CA GLY A 14 9.01 12.43 -0.46
C GLY A 14 9.03 11.73 -1.83
N THR A 15 10.16 11.74 -2.54
CA THR A 15 10.33 11.01 -3.80
C THR A 15 10.23 9.49 -3.62
N ARG A 16 10.86 8.93 -2.59
CA ARG A 16 10.81 7.49 -2.30
C ARG A 16 9.41 7.04 -1.87
N LEU A 17 8.70 7.87 -1.10
CA LEU A 17 7.31 7.59 -0.72
C LEU A 17 6.37 7.59 -1.93
N LEU A 18 6.56 8.52 -2.88
CA LEU A 18 5.80 8.53 -4.13
C LEU A 18 6.07 7.29 -4.97
N ASP A 19 7.32 6.86 -5.09
CA ASP A 19 7.68 5.63 -5.80
C ASP A 19 7.06 4.39 -5.13
N PHE A 20 7.05 4.35 -3.79
CA PHE A 20 6.40 3.29 -3.03
C PHE A 20 4.88 3.23 -3.29
N ILE A 21 4.19 4.38 -3.28
CA ILE A 21 2.75 4.46 -3.59
C ILE A 21 2.48 3.90 -4.99
N ARG A 22 3.25 4.37 -5.98
CA ARG A 22 3.12 3.93 -7.38
C ARG A 22 3.35 2.42 -7.52
N ALA A 23 4.35 1.88 -6.84
CA ALA A 23 4.65 0.45 -6.87
C ALA A 23 3.46 -0.37 -6.36
N ILE A 24 2.82 0.04 -5.26
CA ILE A 24 1.64 -0.63 -4.72
C ILE A 24 0.44 -0.51 -5.64
N GLU A 25 0.15 0.68 -6.17
CA GLU A 25 -0.99 0.89 -7.07
C GLU A 25 -0.83 0.19 -8.42
N SER A 26 0.42 -0.03 -8.86
CA SER A 26 0.74 -0.79 -10.07
C SER A 26 0.74 -2.31 -9.88
N SER A 27 0.53 -2.79 -8.64
CA SER A 27 0.58 -4.22 -8.33
C SER A 27 -0.53 -4.98 -9.07
N PRO A 28 -0.24 -6.19 -9.61
CA PRO A 28 -1.26 -7.05 -10.22
C PRO A 28 -2.25 -7.61 -9.20
N ARG A 29 -1.91 -7.56 -7.90
CA ARG A 29 -2.91 -7.74 -6.84
C ARG A 29 -3.74 -6.47 -6.78
N LEU A 30 -5.05 -6.60 -6.65
CA LEU A 30 -5.94 -5.48 -6.30
C LEU A 30 -5.51 -4.95 -4.92
N ALA A 31 -4.55 -4.03 -4.87
CA ALA A 31 -4.05 -3.40 -3.66
C ALA A 31 -4.31 -1.90 -3.80
N ARG A 32 -5.03 -1.33 -2.84
CA ARG A 32 -5.47 0.06 -2.90
C ARG A 32 -5.27 0.75 -1.57
N PHE A 33 -4.73 1.95 -1.61
CA PHE A 33 -4.72 2.83 -0.46
C PHE A 33 -6.13 3.40 -0.23
N ASP A 34 -6.65 3.18 0.97
CA ASP A 34 -7.92 3.77 1.39
C ASP A 34 -7.73 5.13 2.03
N GLN A 35 -6.60 5.30 2.72
CA GLN A 35 -6.25 6.52 3.43
C GLN A 35 -4.73 6.64 3.45
N ILE A 36 -4.24 7.84 3.18
CA ILE A 36 -2.83 8.18 3.30
C ILE A 36 -2.76 9.48 4.11
N ARG A 37 -1.88 9.51 5.10
CA ARG A 37 -1.48 10.71 5.81
C ARG A 37 0.04 10.80 5.77
N VAL A 38 0.56 11.97 5.47
CA VAL A 38 1.99 12.24 5.45
C VAL A 38 2.25 13.36 6.43
N ASP A 39 3.17 13.15 7.36
CA ASP A 39 3.61 14.16 8.31
C ASP A 39 5.14 14.30 8.21
N PRO A 40 5.70 15.51 8.35
CA PRO A 40 7.15 15.69 8.37
C PRO A 40 7.76 15.06 9.63
N VAL A 41 8.93 14.43 9.48
CA VAL A 41 9.70 13.84 10.58
C VAL A 41 10.79 14.79 11.05
N ASP A 42 11.45 15.47 10.12
CA ASP A 42 12.52 16.42 10.39
C ASP A 42 12.48 17.64 9.47
N GLU A 43 13.39 18.59 9.72
CA GLU A 43 13.57 19.80 8.89
C GLU A 43 14.38 19.52 7.60
N VAL A 44 14.95 18.32 7.47
CA VAL A 44 15.81 17.90 6.35
C VAL A 44 14.99 17.32 5.20
N GLY A 45 13.69 17.07 5.43
CA GLY A 45 12.72 16.67 4.42
C GLY A 45 12.36 15.19 4.46
N GLU A 46 12.71 14.48 5.53
CA GLU A 46 12.19 13.14 5.79
C GLU A 46 10.72 13.20 6.20
N LEU A 47 9.92 12.28 5.66
CA LEU A 47 8.49 12.23 5.84
C LEU A 47 8.07 10.87 6.38
N ALA A 48 7.09 10.86 7.27
CA ALA A 48 6.43 9.66 7.75
C ALA A 48 5.07 9.54 7.07
N MET A 49 4.92 8.52 6.24
CA MET A 49 3.65 8.14 5.65
C MET A 49 2.96 7.08 6.51
N ARG A 50 1.74 7.39 6.95
CA ARG A 50 0.83 6.46 7.59
C ARG A 50 -0.32 6.16 6.64
N ALA A 51 -0.53 4.90 6.31
CA ALA A 51 -1.52 4.51 5.32
C ALA A 51 -2.33 3.28 5.73
N ARG A 52 -3.60 3.27 5.30
CA ARG A 52 -4.45 2.08 5.31
C ARG A 52 -4.47 1.48 3.92
N LEU A 53 -4.03 0.24 3.82
CA LEU A 53 -3.95 -0.52 2.58
C LEU A 53 -4.98 -1.65 2.60
N SER A 54 -5.84 -1.70 1.59
CA SER A 54 -6.75 -2.81 1.33
C SER A 54 -6.19 -3.69 0.23
N VAL A 55 -5.98 -4.97 0.51
CA VAL A 55 -5.53 -5.97 -0.47
C VAL A 55 -6.67 -6.96 -0.71
N TYR A 56 -7.15 -7.02 -1.94
CA TYR A 56 -8.17 -7.98 -2.36
C TYR A 56 -7.45 -9.21 -2.91
N SER A 57 -7.63 -10.32 -2.21
CA SER A 57 -7.26 -11.62 -2.75
C SER A 57 -8.45 -12.16 -3.55
N LEU A 58 -8.23 -12.37 -4.85
CA LEU A 58 -8.97 -13.38 -5.60
C LEU A 58 -8.59 -14.70 -4.96
N ALA A 59 -9.36 -15.13 -3.94
CA ALA A 59 -9.23 -16.47 -3.38
C ALA A 59 -9.10 -17.44 -4.56
N ASP A 60 -8.03 -18.23 -4.57
CA ASP A 60 -7.62 -19.09 -5.68
C ASP A 60 -8.83 -19.79 -6.32
N GLY A 61 -9.34 -19.17 -7.39
CA GLY A 61 -10.23 -19.77 -8.35
C GLY A 61 -9.38 -20.30 -9.50
N ALA A 62 -8.35 -21.10 -9.19
CA ALA A 62 -7.63 -21.90 -10.18
C ALA A 62 -8.07 -23.36 -9.98
N GLY A 63 -8.74 -23.90 -10.99
CA GLY A 63 -9.45 -25.18 -11.02
C GLY A 63 -8.65 -26.39 -10.54
N GLY A 64 -9.24 -27.56 -10.37
CA GLY A 64 -10.55 -28.06 -10.77
C GLY A 64 -10.47 -29.59 -10.70
N THR A 65 -11.60 -30.25 -10.58
CA THR A 65 -11.77 -31.61 -11.13
C THR A 65 -13.21 -31.72 -11.62
N PRO A 66 -13.44 -32.18 -12.85
CA PRO A 66 -14.78 -32.50 -13.36
C PRO A 66 -15.44 -33.64 -12.56
#